data_AF-A0A7Y6WZC8-F1
#
_entry.id   AF-A0A7Y6WZC8-F1
#
_cell.length_a   1.000
_cell.length_b   1.000
_cell.length_c   1.000
_cell.angle_alpha   90.00
_cell.angle_beta   90.00
_cell.angle_gamma   90.00
#
_symmetry.space_group_name_H-M   'P 1'
#
loop_
_entity.id
_entity.type
_entity.pdbx_description
1 polymer ?
#
loop_
_entity_poly.entity_id
_entity_poly.type
_entity_poly.pdbx_seq_one_letter_code
_entity_poly.pdbx_strand_id
1 'polypeptide(L)'
;MRLMSSRLSLVALLLMATSAVAASSTFEPRGTWSASSKRSAPSTLNLQLQQSPHRNTGFTEPMASFQGLSTTGGATTFTLPREAGTFRFDGQFQDGQGAGHFRFEASSAFLKTMASLGYSDITPEAQFQLAATNVTTARIQALAALGYKQLGTEELIQAGIFDVTPEYVRGLSDAGYPGLSFKELVAGRIHGVTPQRVKELSSAGFTKLPWNQLTAMSIHGVTPDFVKQLRELGFQGTDAEDVIAFRIHGVTPDFVKQLRELGFQDLTQDQLLAFRIHGVTPDFVKQLRASGYPNVTPDELVALRIHGIDRVFIRDMSGTAPKKK
;
A
#
# COMPACT_ATOMS: atom_id res chain seq x y z
N MET A 1 -58.14 -62.66 -45.77
CA MET A 1 -59.38 -62.55 -44.97
C MET A 1 -59.04 -61.81 -43.69
N ARG A 2 -59.46 -60.55 -43.57
CA ARG A 2 -60.45 -60.03 -42.59
C ARG A 2 -59.94 -60.06 -41.14
N LEU A 3 -60.06 -59.07 -40.26
CA LEU A 3 -60.60 -57.71 -40.20
C LEU A 3 -60.22 -57.19 -38.78
N MET A 4 -59.93 -55.89 -38.64
CA MET A 4 -60.45 -54.90 -37.67
C MET A 4 -61.01 -55.41 -36.30
N SER A 5 -60.84 -54.79 -35.11
CA SER A 5 -60.63 -53.39 -34.69
C SER A 5 -60.72 -53.25 -33.15
N SER A 6 -60.05 -52.23 -32.55
CA SER A 6 -60.55 -51.23 -31.55
C SER A 6 -61.20 -51.71 -30.22
N ARG A 7 -61.08 -51.13 -29.01
CA ARG A 7 -60.49 -49.92 -28.35
C ARG A 7 -60.64 -50.17 -26.84
N LEU A 8 -59.78 -49.60 -26.00
CA LEU A 8 -60.18 -49.08 -24.68
C LEU A 8 -59.10 -48.11 -24.16
N SER A 9 -59.50 -46.86 -24.00
CA SER A 9 -58.74 -45.79 -23.35
C SER A 9 -58.62 -46.05 -21.85
N LEU A 10 -57.46 -45.76 -21.26
CA LEU A 10 -57.40 -45.31 -19.88
C LEU A 10 -56.30 -44.26 -19.72
N VAL A 11 -56.73 -43.06 -19.35
CA VAL A 11 -55.91 -41.93 -18.91
C VAL A 11 -55.35 -42.27 -17.52
N ALA A 12 -54.05 -42.10 -17.31
CA ALA A 12 -53.48 -42.05 -15.96
C ALA A 12 -52.40 -40.97 -15.87
N LEU A 13 -52.60 -40.15 -14.84
CA LEU A 13 -52.00 -38.88 -14.47
C LEU A 13 -50.46 -38.81 -14.50
N LEU A 14 -49.99 -37.68 -15.05
CA LEU A 14 -48.64 -37.14 -14.92
C LEU A 14 -48.42 -36.62 -13.49
N LEU A 15 -47.36 -37.07 -12.82
CA LEU A 15 -46.75 -36.38 -11.68
C LEU A 15 -45.24 -36.43 -11.86
N MET A 16 -44.73 -35.56 -12.73
CA MET A 16 -43.31 -35.25 -12.77
C MET A 16 -43.03 -34.29 -11.60
N ALA A 17 -42.56 -34.84 -10.49
CA ALA A 17 -41.89 -34.06 -9.47
C ALA A 17 -40.53 -33.64 -10.05
N THR A 18 -40.48 -32.49 -10.73
CA THR A 18 -39.21 -31.82 -11.00
C THR A 18 -38.71 -31.21 -9.71
N SER A 19 -37.94 -31.97 -8.93
CA SER A 19 -37.05 -31.39 -7.92
C SER A 19 -35.94 -30.65 -8.67
N ALA A 20 -36.20 -29.38 -8.99
CA ALA A 20 -35.13 -28.44 -9.31
C ALA A 20 -34.31 -28.26 -8.03
N VAL A 21 -33.27 -29.08 -7.85
CA VAL A 21 -32.19 -28.75 -6.94
C VAL A 21 -31.55 -27.52 -7.54
N ALA A 22 -31.88 -26.34 -7.01
CA ALA A 22 -31.04 -25.17 -7.19
C ALA A 22 -29.66 -25.59 -6.68
N ALA A 23 -28.71 -25.80 -7.60
CA ALA A 23 -27.32 -25.97 -7.23
C ALA A 23 -26.93 -24.69 -6.49
N SER A 24 -26.94 -24.74 -5.16
CA SER A 24 -26.22 -23.76 -4.37
C SER A 24 -24.79 -23.86 -4.89
N SER A 25 -24.29 -22.82 -5.54
CA SER A 25 -22.91 -22.80 -6.01
C SER A 25 -22.03 -22.98 -4.77
N THR A 26 -21.58 -24.20 -4.53
CA THR A 26 -20.60 -24.50 -3.49
C THR A 26 -19.39 -23.65 -3.84
N PHE A 27 -18.96 -22.79 -2.91
CA PHE A 27 -17.74 -22.04 -3.08
C PHE A 27 -16.61 -23.04 -3.30
N GLU A 28 -16.15 -23.14 -4.55
CA GLU A 28 -15.03 -23.98 -4.95
C GLU A 28 -13.85 -23.06 -5.23
N PRO A 29 -12.94 -22.87 -4.25
CA PRO A 29 -11.80 -21.98 -4.42
C PRO A 29 -10.73 -22.62 -5.32
N ARG A 30 -10.99 -22.57 -6.63
CA ARG A 30 -10.10 -23.01 -7.71
C ARG A 30 -9.99 -21.93 -8.78
N GLY A 31 -8.99 -22.05 -9.64
CA GLY A 31 -8.77 -21.08 -10.71
C GLY A 31 -7.45 -21.28 -11.42
N THR A 32 -6.91 -20.22 -11.99
CA THR A 32 -5.58 -20.19 -12.58
C THR A 32 -4.59 -19.50 -11.63
N TRP A 33 -3.32 -19.87 -11.73
CA TRP A 33 -2.24 -19.15 -11.09
C TRP A 33 -1.21 -18.72 -12.13
N SER A 34 -0.53 -17.62 -11.84
CA SER A 34 0.73 -17.26 -12.49
C SER A 34 1.74 -16.89 -11.42
N ALA A 35 3.02 -17.13 -11.70
CA ALA A 35 4.10 -16.83 -10.79
C ALA A 35 5.31 -16.26 -11.51
N SER A 36 6.05 -15.41 -10.79
CA SER A 36 7.34 -14.91 -11.26
C SER A 36 8.29 -14.68 -10.09
N SER A 37 9.59 -14.82 -10.35
CA SER A 37 10.64 -14.46 -9.40
C SER A 37 11.27 -13.14 -9.83
N LYS A 38 11.45 -12.20 -8.88
CA LYS A 38 12.16 -10.94 -9.17
C LYS A 38 13.66 -11.20 -9.22
N ARG A 39 14.38 -10.59 -10.17
CA ARG A 39 15.85 -10.67 -10.24
C ARG A 39 16.53 -10.22 -8.95
N SER A 40 15.97 -9.22 -8.26
CA SER A 40 16.49 -8.70 -6.99
C SER A 40 16.18 -9.57 -5.78
N ALA A 41 15.28 -10.56 -5.90
CA ALA A 41 14.86 -11.44 -4.81
C ALA A 41 14.59 -12.86 -5.34
N PRO A 42 15.62 -13.57 -5.84
CA PRO A 42 15.46 -14.83 -6.56
C PRO A 42 14.94 -15.99 -5.69
N SER A 43 15.01 -15.87 -4.36
CA SER A 43 14.50 -16.86 -3.40
C SER A 43 13.02 -16.68 -3.06
N THR A 44 12.32 -15.75 -3.72
CA THR A 44 10.90 -15.46 -3.49
C THR A 44 10.10 -15.65 -4.77
N LEU A 45 8.88 -16.12 -4.62
CA LEU A 45 7.93 -16.32 -5.69
C LEU A 45 6.76 -15.34 -5.50
N ASN A 46 6.56 -14.43 -6.45
CA ASN A 46 5.34 -13.65 -6.54
C ASN A 46 4.28 -14.50 -7.22
N LEU A 47 3.15 -14.74 -6.55
CA LEU A 47 2.06 -15.58 -7.02
C LEU A 47 0.81 -14.72 -7.21
N GLN A 48 0.12 -14.92 -8.32
CA GLN A 48 -1.19 -14.35 -8.60
C GLN A 48 -2.18 -15.49 -8.78
N LEU A 49 -3.25 -15.49 -7.99
CA LEU A 49 -4.36 -16.42 -8.08
C LEU A 49 -5.54 -15.70 -8.73
N GLN A 50 -6.14 -16.30 -9.75
CA GLN A 50 -7.31 -15.77 -10.43
C GLN A 50 -8.44 -16.80 -10.38
N GLN A 51 -9.49 -16.48 -9.61
CA GLN A 51 -10.71 -17.30 -9.51
C GLN A 51 -11.74 -16.89 -10.56
N SER A 52 -11.76 -15.61 -10.95
CA SER A 52 -12.62 -15.05 -11.99
C SER A 52 -12.00 -13.74 -12.52
N PRO A 53 -12.52 -13.12 -13.60
CA PRO A 53 -12.01 -11.85 -14.11
C PRO A 53 -11.95 -10.71 -13.07
N HIS A 54 -12.79 -10.77 -12.03
CA HIS A 54 -12.87 -9.75 -10.98
C HIS A 54 -12.42 -10.27 -9.60
N ARG A 55 -11.97 -11.53 -9.49
CA ARG A 55 -11.48 -12.11 -8.24
C ARG A 55 -10.06 -12.60 -8.41
N ASN A 56 -9.15 -11.71 -8.02
CA ASN A 56 -7.71 -11.92 -8.10
C ASN A 56 -7.12 -11.76 -6.70
N THR A 57 -6.16 -12.59 -6.34
CA THR A 57 -5.42 -12.48 -5.08
C THR A 57 -3.95 -12.69 -5.34
N GLY A 58 -3.13 -11.70 -4.98
CA GLY A 58 -1.69 -11.75 -5.16
C GLY A 58 -0.98 -11.79 -3.82
N PHE A 59 0.05 -12.62 -3.70
CA PHE A 59 0.94 -12.62 -2.54
C PHE A 59 2.35 -13.06 -2.95
N THR A 60 3.32 -12.79 -2.09
CA THR A 60 4.72 -13.19 -2.30
C THR A 60 5.14 -14.11 -1.19
N GLU A 61 5.77 -15.23 -1.53
CA GLU A 61 6.22 -16.24 -0.56
C GLU A 61 7.67 -16.64 -0.81
N PRO A 62 8.44 -16.96 0.23
CA PRO A 62 9.70 -17.69 0.08
C PRO A 62 9.48 -18.98 -0.70
N MET A 63 10.40 -19.34 -1.60
CA MET A 63 10.30 -20.61 -2.34
C MET A 63 10.25 -21.83 -1.41
N ALA A 64 10.91 -21.75 -0.25
CA ALA A 64 10.90 -22.79 0.77
C ALA A 64 9.52 -23.02 1.44
N SER A 65 8.58 -22.07 1.31
CA SER A 65 7.20 -22.26 1.79
C SER A 65 6.43 -23.30 0.97
N PHE A 66 6.87 -23.60 -0.26
CA PHE A 66 6.20 -24.52 -1.16
C PHE A 66 6.78 -25.93 -1.05
N GLN A 67 5.91 -26.92 -0.90
CA GLN A 67 6.31 -28.33 -0.87
C GLN A 67 6.23 -28.92 -2.28
N GLY A 68 7.33 -29.52 -2.74
CA GLY A 68 7.39 -30.14 -4.07
C GLY A 68 7.59 -29.16 -5.23
N LEU A 69 7.83 -27.86 -4.95
CA LEU A 69 8.11 -26.87 -5.99
C LEU A 69 9.41 -27.22 -6.72
N SER A 70 9.28 -27.54 -8.01
CA SER A 70 10.42 -27.59 -8.93
C SER A 70 10.42 -26.37 -9.84
N THR A 71 11.57 -25.70 -9.91
CA THR A 71 11.82 -24.54 -10.79
C THR A 71 12.76 -24.87 -11.96
N THR A 72 13.13 -26.15 -12.13
CA THR A 72 14.09 -26.60 -13.17
C THR A 72 13.55 -26.59 -14.60
N GLY A 73 12.40 -25.95 -14.82
CA GLY A 73 11.68 -25.94 -16.09
C GLY A 73 10.81 -27.18 -16.30
N GLY A 74 9.68 -27.01 -16.99
CA GLY A 74 8.73 -28.06 -17.33
C GLY A 74 7.56 -28.21 -16.36
N ALA A 75 6.92 -29.39 -16.41
CA ALA A 75 5.72 -29.68 -15.63
C ALA A 75 6.01 -29.64 -14.14
N THR A 76 5.08 -29.08 -13.37
CA THR A 76 5.22 -28.95 -11.91
C THR A 76 3.92 -29.32 -11.21
N THR A 77 4.06 -29.85 -10.00
CA THR A 77 2.96 -30.00 -9.05
C THR A 77 3.52 -29.75 -7.66
N PHE A 78 2.93 -28.80 -6.95
CA PHE A 78 3.42 -28.38 -5.64
C PHE A 78 2.27 -27.89 -4.77
N THR A 79 2.54 -27.74 -3.47
CA THR A 79 1.54 -27.25 -2.52
C THR A 79 2.08 -26.09 -1.70
N LEU A 80 1.15 -25.26 -1.23
CA LEU A 80 1.40 -24.26 -0.19
C LEU A 80 0.50 -24.59 1.00
N PRO A 81 1.01 -25.33 2.00
CA PRO A 81 0.25 -25.63 3.20
C PRO A 81 0.14 -24.38 4.09
N ARG A 82 -1.08 -24.09 4.56
CA ARG A 82 -1.38 -23.08 5.58
C ARG A 82 -2.26 -23.69 6.65
N GLU A 83 -2.34 -23.08 7.83
CA GLU A 83 -3.25 -23.54 8.87
C GLU A 83 -4.70 -23.59 8.36
N ALA A 84 -5.16 -22.51 7.71
CA ALA A 84 -6.51 -22.37 7.18
C ALA A 84 -6.84 -23.33 6.01
N GLY A 85 -5.84 -23.94 5.37
CA GLY A 85 -6.03 -24.89 4.29
C GLY A 85 -4.80 -25.00 3.39
N THR A 86 -4.83 -25.94 2.45
CA THR A 86 -3.72 -26.18 1.54
C THR A 86 -4.07 -25.74 0.13
N PHE A 87 -3.26 -24.87 -0.46
CA PHE A 87 -3.31 -24.62 -1.89
C PHE A 87 -2.52 -25.71 -2.61
N ARG A 88 -3.10 -26.26 -3.67
CA ARG A 88 -2.45 -27.20 -4.58
C ARG A 88 -2.36 -26.59 -5.95
N PHE A 89 -1.22 -26.74 -6.58
CA PHE A 89 -0.89 -26.15 -7.87
C PHE A 89 -0.44 -27.24 -8.83
N ASP A 90 -0.93 -27.17 -10.05
CA ASP A 90 -0.43 -27.92 -11.19
C ASP A 90 -0.16 -26.93 -12.34
N GLY A 91 0.83 -27.21 -13.19
CA GLY A 91 1.16 -26.31 -14.29
C GLY A 91 2.55 -26.53 -14.86
N GLN A 92 3.14 -25.43 -15.34
CA GLN A 92 4.47 -25.41 -15.96
C GLN A 92 5.31 -24.28 -15.36
N PHE A 93 6.62 -24.49 -15.26
CA PHE A 93 7.62 -23.44 -15.04
C PHE A 93 8.57 -23.33 -16.23
N GLN A 94 9.01 -22.12 -16.55
CA GLN A 94 10.07 -21.84 -17.49
C GLN A 94 10.73 -20.50 -17.14
N ASP A 95 12.06 -20.46 -17.09
CA ASP A 95 12.86 -19.23 -16.90
C ASP A 95 12.41 -18.35 -15.70
N GLY A 96 12.10 -18.99 -14.57
CA GLY A 96 11.68 -18.30 -13.34
C GLY A 96 10.25 -17.74 -13.36
N GLN A 97 9.47 -18.11 -14.38
CA GLN A 97 8.04 -17.84 -14.51
C GLN A 97 7.26 -19.15 -14.51
N GLY A 98 6.03 -19.14 -14.02
CA GLY A 98 5.16 -20.31 -14.06
C GLY A 98 3.69 -19.94 -14.20
N ALA A 99 2.89 -20.88 -14.68
CA ALA A 99 1.44 -20.74 -14.73
C ALA A 99 0.75 -22.11 -14.75
N GLY A 100 -0.51 -22.13 -14.35
CA GLY A 100 -1.35 -23.32 -14.42
C GLY A 100 -2.64 -23.18 -13.63
N HIS A 101 -3.09 -24.28 -13.02
CA HIS A 101 -4.32 -24.34 -12.23
C HIS A 101 -4.03 -24.53 -10.75
N PHE A 102 -4.92 -23.99 -9.92
CA PHE A 102 -4.88 -24.22 -8.48
C PHE A 102 -6.23 -24.68 -7.97
N ARG A 103 -6.19 -25.39 -6.85
CA ARG A 103 -7.34 -25.69 -6.00
C ARG A 103 -6.97 -25.48 -4.53
N PHE A 104 -7.91 -25.02 -3.73
CA PHE A 104 -7.73 -24.87 -2.29
C PHE A 104 -8.57 -25.90 -1.53
N GLU A 105 -7.90 -26.59 -0.61
CA GLU A 105 -8.50 -27.56 0.29
C GLU A 105 -8.59 -26.96 1.68
N ALA A 106 -9.80 -26.58 2.09
CA ALA A 106 -10.07 -25.97 3.39
C ALA A 106 -9.76 -26.93 4.55
N SER A 107 -9.16 -26.41 5.62
CA SER A 107 -8.84 -27.16 6.84
C SER A 107 -10.01 -27.12 7.84
N SER A 108 -10.65 -28.26 8.08
CA SER A 108 -11.68 -28.38 9.13
C SER A 108 -11.09 -28.29 10.55
N ALA A 109 -9.83 -28.69 10.73
CA ALA A 109 -9.10 -28.55 11.99
C ALA A 109 -8.87 -27.08 12.36
N PHE A 110 -8.59 -26.23 11.37
CA PHE A 110 -8.48 -24.79 11.57
C PHE A 110 -9.79 -24.18 12.04
N LEU A 111 -10.92 -24.50 11.38
CA LEU A 111 -12.23 -24.00 11.80
C LEU A 111 -12.58 -24.41 13.24
N LYS A 112 -12.27 -25.65 13.64
CA LYS A 112 -12.45 -26.10 15.03
C LYS A 112 -11.63 -25.27 16.02
N THR A 113 -10.40 -24.93 15.66
CA THR A 113 -9.51 -24.10 16.49
C THR A 113 -9.98 -22.65 16.53
N MET A 114 -10.42 -22.11 15.39
CA MET A 114 -11.00 -20.76 15.33
C MET A 114 -12.27 -20.66 16.18
N ALA A 115 -13.14 -21.68 16.15
CA ALA A 115 -14.32 -21.73 16.99
C ALA A 115 -13.97 -21.73 18.49
N SER A 116 -12.91 -22.42 18.92
CA SER A 116 -12.45 -22.37 20.32
C SER A 116 -11.83 -21.02 20.71
N LEU A 117 -11.37 -20.23 19.72
CA LEU A 117 -10.95 -18.83 19.89
C LEU A 117 -12.12 -17.83 19.83
N GLY A 118 -13.36 -18.31 19.65
CA GLY A 118 -14.56 -17.46 19.59
C GLY A 118 -15.01 -17.08 18.17
N TYR A 119 -14.42 -17.67 17.13
CA TYR A 119 -14.75 -17.42 15.73
C TYR A 119 -15.52 -18.60 15.12
N SER A 120 -16.82 -18.69 15.42
CA SER A 120 -17.68 -19.78 14.93
C SER A 120 -18.16 -19.60 13.49
N ASP A 121 -18.26 -18.36 13.03
CA ASP A 121 -19.01 -18.01 11.80
C ASP A 121 -18.06 -17.66 10.63
N ILE A 122 -17.02 -18.46 10.44
CA ILE A 122 -16.09 -18.28 9.32
C ILE A 122 -16.70 -18.91 8.05
N THR A 123 -17.00 -18.06 7.06
CA THR A 123 -17.48 -18.52 5.75
C THR A 123 -16.36 -19.23 4.96
N PRO A 124 -16.70 -20.10 4.00
CA PRO A 124 -15.69 -20.72 3.13
C PRO A 124 -14.79 -19.69 2.40
N GLU A 125 -15.37 -18.56 1.98
CA GLU A 125 -14.64 -17.45 1.35
C GLU A 125 -13.67 -16.80 2.35
N ALA A 126 -14.11 -16.51 3.57
CA ALA A 126 -13.25 -15.94 4.60
C ALA A 126 -12.11 -16.90 4.97
N GLN A 127 -12.36 -18.21 5.04
CA GLN A 127 -11.31 -19.21 5.28
C GLN A 127 -10.25 -19.21 4.16
N PHE A 128 -10.68 -19.11 2.89
CA PHE A 128 -9.77 -18.95 1.77
C PHE A 128 -8.93 -17.66 1.89
N GLN A 129 -9.55 -16.53 2.25
CA GLN A 129 -8.85 -15.26 2.43
C GLN A 129 -7.85 -15.30 3.59
N LEU A 130 -8.21 -15.93 4.72
CA LEU A 130 -7.29 -16.16 5.85
C LEU A 130 -6.09 -17.01 5.42
N ALA A 131 -6.29 -18.02 4.57
CA ALA A 131 -5.20 -18.82 4.02
C ALA A 131 -4.32 -18.02 3.04
N ALA A 132 -4.93 -17.25 2.15
CA ALA A 132 -4.23 -16.45 1.15
C ALA A 132 -3.41 -15.32 1.79
N THR A 133 -3.87 -14.78 2.91
CA THR A 133 -3.21 -13.72 3.70
C THR A 133 -2.39 -14.27 4.87
N ASN A 134 -2.23 -15.60 4.95
CA ASN A 134 -1.44 -16.32 5.94
C ASN A 134 -1.71 -15.90 7.40
N VAL A 135 -2.98 -15.76 7.75
CA VAL A 135 -3.38 -15.46 9.13
C VAL A 135 -3.40 -16.76 9.93
N THR A 136 -2.53 -16.85 10.93
CA THR A 136 -2.40 -18.03 11.80
C THR A 136 -3.11 -17.84 13.14
N THR A 137 -3.52 -18.95 13.74
CA THR A 137 -4.07 -18.98 15.10
C THR A 137 -3.10 -18.41 16.13
N ALA A 138 -1.80 -18.68 15.96
CA ALA A 138 -0.74 -18.10 16.78
C ALA A 138 -0.69 -16.55 16.69
N ARG A 139 -0.83 -15.99 15.47
CA ARG A 139 -0.90 -14.53 15.28
C ARG A 139 -2.12 -13.94 15.99
N ILE A 140 -3.28 -14.57 15.85
CA ILE A 140 -4.53 -14.14 16.50
C ILE A 140 -4.38 -14.11 18.02
N GLN A 141 -3.88 -15.20 18.61
CA GLN A 141 -3.64 -15.30 20.05
C GLN A 141 -2.64 -14.25 20.54
N ALA A 142 -1.54 -14.04 19.79
CA ALA A 142 -0.53 -13.05 20.15
C ALA A 142 -1.06 -11.60 20.08
N LEU A 143 -1.89 -11.27 19.09
CA LEU A 143 -2.57 -9.97 19.03
C LEU A 143 -3.57 -9.79 20.18
N ALA A 144 -4.32 -10.84 20.51
CA ALA A 144 -5.24 -10.82 21.66
C ALA A 144 -4.50 -10.61 22.99
N ALA A 145 -3.32 -11.21 23.15
CA ALA A 145 -2.45 -11.00 24.32
C ALA A 145 -1.91 -9.56 24.42
N LEU A 146 -1.80 -8.85 23.29
CA LEU A 146 -1.44 -7.43 23.23
C LEU A 146 -2.65 -6.49 23.42
N GLY A 147 -3.83 -7.03 23.71
CA GLY A 147 -5.05 -6.26 24.00
C GLY A 147 -6.04 -6.17 22.84
N TYR A 148 -5.69 -6.64 21.65
CA TYR A 148 -6.58 -6.68 20.48
C TYR A 148 -7.48 -7.90 20.51
N LYS A 149 -8.35 -7.95 21.51
CA LYS A 149 -9.31 -9.04 21.72
C LYS A 149 -10.49 -8.86 20.77
N GLN A 150 -11.04 -9.98 20.28
CA GLN A 150 -12.27 -10.01 19.48
C GLN A 150 -12.22 -9.24 18.16
N LEU A 151 -11.05 -9.12 17.52
CA LEU A 151 -10.96 -8.61 16.15
C LEU A 151 -11.89 -9.41 15.24
N GLY A 152 -12.76 -8.76 14.47
CA GLY A 152 -13.67 -9.44 13.55
C GLY A 152 -12.90 -10.16 12.43
N THR A 153 -13.55 -11.10 11.74
CA THR A 153 -12.91 -11.88 10.65
C THR A 153 -12.30 -10.98 9.57
N GLU A 154 -12.95 -9.88 9.22
CA GLU A 154 -12.42 -8.89 8.28
C GLU A 154 -11.15 -8.21 8.81
N GLU A 155 -11.11 -7.87 10.10
CA GLU A 155 -9.92 -7.28 10.74
C GLU A 155 -8.77 -8.29 10.78
N LEU A 156 -9.05 -9.57 11.01
CA LEU A 156 -8.04 -10.63 10.92
C LEU A 156 -7.46 -10.73 9.52
N ILE A 157 -8.30 -10.67 8.48
CA ILE A 157 -7.86 -10.65 7.08
C ILE A 157 -7.02 -9.39 6.81
N GLN A 158 -7.43 -8.22 7.29
CA GLN A 158 -6.65 -6.98 7.17
C GLN A 158 -5.29 -7.08 7.87
N ALA A 159 -5.19 -7.76 9.02
CA ALA A 159 -3.91 -8.02 9.66
C ALA A 159 -2.98 -8.86 8.77
N GLY A 160 -3.53 -9.80 8.00
CA GLY A 160 -2.79 -10.54 6.98
C GLY A 160 -2.37 -9.67 5.79
N ILE A 161 -3.30 -8.89 5.22
CA ILE A 161 -3.06 -8.04 4.04
C ILE A 161 -2.01 -6.96 4.32
N PHE A 162 -2.15 -6.25 5.45
CA PHE A 162 -1.29 -5.11 5.80
C PHE A 162 -0.13 -5.51 6.73
N ASP A 163 0.06 -6.81 6.97
CA ASP A 163 1.12 -7.36 7.83
C ASP A 163 1.09 -6.76 9.25
N VAL A 164 -0.10 -6.62 9.87
CA VAL A 164 -0.18 -6.20 11.28
C VAL A 164 0.23 -7.37 12.17
N THR A 165 1.52 -7.40 12.54
CA THR A 165 2.12 -8.46 13.35
C THR A 165 2.24 -8.07 14.83
N PRO A 166 2.28 -9.05 15.75
CA PRO A 166 2.60 -8.79 17.15
C PRO A 166 3.93 -8.04 17.34
N GLU A 167 4.94 -8.30 16.48
CA GLU A 167 6.23 -7.62 16.49
C GLU A 167 6.10 -6.15 16.13
N TYR A 168 5.27 -5.83 15.13
CA TYR A 168 4.99 -4.45 14.74
C TYR A 168 4.33 -3.66 15.86
N VAL A 169 3.30 -4.24 16.48
CA VAL A 169 2.59 -3.66 17.62
C VAL A 169 3.54 -3.41 18.80
N ARG A 170 4.32 -4.42 19.19
CA ARG A 170 5.33 -4.27 20.26
C ARG A 170 6.35 -3.20 19.91
N GLY A 171 6.87 -3.20 18.69
CA GLY A 171 7.84 -2.21 18.24
C GLY A 171 7.33 -0.78 18.29
N LEU A 172 6.05 -0.54 17.99
CA LEU A 172 5.43 0.79 18.13
C LEU A 172 5.22 1.16 19.60
N SER A 173 4.78 0.21 20.42
CA SER A 173 4.68 0.41 21.88
C SER A 173 6.03 0.80 22.49
N ASP A 174 7.10 0.07 22.15
CA ASP A 174 8.47 0.35 22.57
C ASP A 174 9.00 1.69 22.04
N ALA A 175 8.47 2.16 20.91
CA ALA A 175 8.77 3.47 20.34
C ALA A 175 7.95 4.61 20.97
N GLY A 176 7.13 4.32 21.99
CA GLY A 176 6.36 5.32 22.73
C GLY A 176 4.90 5.48 22.28
N TYR A 177 4.37 4.53 21.49
CA TYR A 177 3.00 4.54 20.98
C TYR A 177 2.22 3.30 21.46
N PRO A 178 2.06 3.10 22.79
CA PRO A 178 1.23 2.03 23.30
C PRO A 178 -0.25 2.30 23.01
N GLY A 179 -1.05 1.24 22.86
CA GLY A 179 -2.51 1.35 22.85
C GLY A 179 -3.16 1.95 21.60
N LEU A 180 -2.44 1.98 20.46
CA LEU A 180 -3.05 2.32 19.17
C LEU A 180 -4.22 1.39 18.86
N SER A 181 -5.31 1.91 18.31
CA SER A 181 -6.41 1.08 17.82
C SER A 181 -5.97 0.19 16.65
N PHE A 182 -6.70 -0.90 16.40
CA PHE A 182 -6.39 -1.78 15.26
C PHE A 182 -6.42 -1.02 13.92
N LYS A 183 -7.39 -0.12 13.75
CA LYS A 183 -7.50 0.75 12.57
C LYS A 183 -6.27 1.66 12.41
N GLU A 184 -5.73 2.19 13.49
CA GLU A 184 -4.51 3.00 13.47
C GLU A 184 -3.28 2.18 13.08
N LEU A 185 -3.16 0.95 13.56
CA LEU A 185 -2.08 0.04 13.16
C LEU A 185 -2.14 -0.28 11.66
N VAL A 186 -3.34 -0.57 11.15
CA VAL A 186 -3.57 -0.80 9.72
C VAL A 186 -3.19 0.45 8.90
N ALA A 187 -3.67 1.63 9.29
CA ALA A 187 -3.33 2.89 8.63
C ALA A 187 -1.81 3.17 8.66
N GLY A 188 -1.16 2.89 9.80
CA GLY A 188 0.30 2.98 9.93
C GLY A 188 1.03 2.09 8.93
N ARG A 189 0.62 0.83 8.79
CA ARG A 189 1.18 -0.09 7.79
C ARG A 189 0.96 0.40 6.36
N ILE A 190 -0.25 0.85 6.01
CA ILE A 190 -0.58 1.39 4.69
C ILE A 190 0.32 2.57 4.33
N HIS A 191 0.59 3.46 5.29
CA HIS A 191 1.39 4.66 5.07
C HIS A 191 2.87 4.50 5.40
N GLY A 192 3.36 3.28 5.68
CA GLY A 192 4.78 3.02 5.92
C GLY A 192 5.33 3.56 7.25
N VAL A 193 4.46 3.73 8.26
CA VAL A 193 4.88 4.09 9.62
C VAL A 193 5.42 2.83 10.31
N THR A 194 6.74 2.72 10.43
CA THR A 194 7.44 1.60 11.09
C THR A 194 8.08 2.03 12.42
N PRO A 195 8.32 1.10 13.36
CA PRO A 195 9.06 1.40 14.59
C PRO A 195 10.43 2.03 14.32
N GLN A 196 11.12 1.59 13.26
CA GLN A 196 12.40 2.16 12.83
C GLN A 196 12.25 3.63 12.42
N ARG A 197 11.25 3.92 11.56
CA ARG A 197 10.98 5.29 11.10
C ARG A 197 10.64 6.23 12.25
N VAL A 198 9.87 5.75 13.24
CA VAL A 198 9.57 6.53 14.46
C VAL A 198 10.85 6.84 15.24
N LYS A 199 11.74 5.87 15.43
CA LYS A 199 13.05 6.08 16.10
C LYS A 199 13.95 7.04 15.34
N GLU A 200 13.98 6.97 14.01
CA GLU A 200 14.76 7.86 13.15
C GLU A 200 14.25 9.30 13.21
N LEU A 201 12.92 9.52 13.15
CA LEU A 201 12.32 10.85 13.32
C LEU A 201 12.57 11.41 14.73
N SER A 202 12.45 10.58 15.76
CA SER A 202 12.78 10.95 17.14
C SER A 202 14.24 11.37 17.29
N SER A 203 15.17 10.63 16.69
CA SER A 203 16.60 10.97 16.64
C SER A 203 16.87 12.26 15.87
N ALA A 204 16.03 12.55 14.87
CA ALA A 204 16.05 13.79 14.12
C ALA A 204 15.37 14.97 14.86
N GLY A 205 14.92 14.80 16.10
CA GLY A 205 14.37 15.86 16.96
C GLY A 205 12.85 15.88 17.07
N PHE A 206 12.14 15.07 16.29
CA PHE A 206 10.69 14.93 16.37
C PHE A 206 10.27 13.90 17.41
N THR A 207 10.44 14.25 18.68
CA THR A 207 10.08 13.39 19.80
C THR A 207 8.59 13.51 20.13
N LYS A 208 7.93 12.41 20.47
CA LYS A 208 6.55 12.38 21.01
C LYS A 208 5.48 13.03 20.11
N LEU A 209 5.64 12.94 18.79
CA LEU A 209 4.63 13.41 17.86
C LEU A 209 3.29 12.68 18.08
N PRO A 210 2.14 13.37 18.05
CA PRO A 210 0.84 12.73 17.90
C PRO A 210 0.82 11.72 16.74
N TRP A 211 0.11 10.60 16.90
CA TRP A 211 0.06 9.53 15.90
C TRP A 211 -0.43 10.00 14.52
N ASN A 212 -1.38 10.93 14.50
CA ASN A 212 -1.89 11.53 13.26
C ASN A 212 -0.82 12.36 12.53
N GLN A 213 0.05 13.08 13.26
CA GLN A 213 1.16 13.83 12.65
C GLN A 213 2.22 12.87 12.06
N LEU A 214 2.60 11.80 12.78
CA LEU A 214 3.51 10.78 12.24
C LEU A 214 2.97 10.18 10.94
N THR A 215 1.67 9.87 10.93
CA THR A 215 1.00 9.34 9.75
C THR A 215 0.98 10.36 8.62
N ALA A 216 0.66 11.63 8.90
CA ALA A 216 0.68 12.72 7.91
C ALA A 216 2.08 12.97 7.34
N MET A 217 3.13 12.99 8.17
CA MET A 217 4.52 13.04 7.73
C MET A 217 4.84 11.90 6.75
N SER A 218 4.34 10.69 7.01
CA SER A 218 4.49 9.56 6.11
C SER A 218 3.73 9.72 4.80
N ILE A 219 2.47 10.15 4.85
CA ILE A 219 1.63 10.41 3.68
C ILE A 219 2.26 11.44 2.75
N HIS A 220 2.83 12.52 3.30
CA HIS A 220 3.46 13.59 2.53
C HIS A 220 4.94 13.35 2.24
N GLY A 221 5.45 12.13 2.51
CA GLY A 221 6.79 11.71 2.12
C GLY A 221 7.92 12.38 2.90
N VAL A 222 7.66 12.92 4.10
CA VAL A 222 8.68 13.48 5.00
C VAL A 222 9.61 12.37 5.46
N THR A 223 10.81 12.25 4.90
CA THR A 223 11.79 11.23 5.32
C THR A 223 12.69 11.73 6.45
N PRO A 224 13.24 10.82 7.30
CA PRO A 224 14.25 11.20 8.30
C PRO A 224 15.45 11.92 7.69
N ASP A 225 15.91 11.50 6.50
CA ASP A 225 17.00 12.17 5.78
C ASP A 225 16.66 13.60 5.37
N PHE A 226 15.41 13.87 4.99
CA PHE A 226 14.98 15.22 4.66
C PHE A 226 14.93 16.12 5.89
N VAL A 227 14.41 15.60 7.01
CA VAL A 227 14.47 16.32 8.28
C VAL A 227 15.92 16.64 8.64
N LYS A 228 16.81 15.65 8.59
CA LYS A 228 18.24 15.86 8.89
C LYS A 228 18.85 16.96 8.03
N GLN A 229 18.61 16.95 6.71
CA GLN A 229 19.11 17.97 5.79
C GLN A 229 18.53 19.37 6.09
N LEU A 230 17.25 19.48 6.44
CA LEU A 230 16.67 20.76 6.87
C LEU A 230 17.36 21.29 8.13
N ARG A 231 17.63 20.42 9.11
CA ARG A 231 18.34 20.80 10.33
C ARG A 231 19.78 21.23 10.07
N GLU A 232 20.49 20.56 9.16
CA GLU A 232 21.83 20.98 8.69
C GLU A 232 21.79 22.35 7.99
N LEU A 233 20.67 22.67 7.36
CA LEU A 233 20.41 23.99 6.77
C LEU A 233 19.96 25.04 7.80
N GLY A 234 19.94 24.76 9.11
CA GLY A 234 19.58 25.74 10.12
C GLY A 234 18.09 25.80 10.48
N PHE A 235 17.28 24.87 9.98
CA PHE A 235 15.85 24.75 10.31
C PHE A 235 15.63 23.76 11.47
N GLN A 236 16.43 23.85 12.54
CA GLN A 236 16.35 22.87 13.63
C GLN A 236 15.07 22.96 14.48
N GLY A 237 14.39 24.10 14.45
CA GLY A 237 13.17 24.38 15.22
C GLY A 237 11.86 24.33 14.42
N THR A 238 11.90 23.89 13.15
CA THR A 238 10.69 23.69 12.34
C THR A 238 9.85 22.58 12.94
N ASP A 239 8.58 22.85 13.19
CA ASP A 239 7.65 21.86 13.73
C ASP A 239 7.20 20.86 12.66
N ALA A 240 6.39 19.88 13.07
CA ALA A 240 5.99 18.80 12.17
C ALA A 240 5.08 19.32 11.05
N GLU A 241 4.16 20.22 11.37
CA GLU A 241 3.26 20.90 10.43
C GLU A 241 4.04 21.62 9.32
N ASP A 242 5.06 22.40 9.68
CA ASP A 242 5.85 23.16 8.73
C ASP A 242 6.75 22.24 7.87
N VAL A 243 7.32 21.17 8.44
CA VAL A 243 8.06 20.17 7.65
C VAL A 243 7.12 19.46 6.66
N ILE A 244 5.88 19.17 7.05
CA ILE A 244 4.86 18.63 6.15
C ILE A 244 4.55 19.64 5.04
N ALA A 245 4.32 20.92 5.38
CA ALA A 245 4.05 21.98 4.42
C ALA A 245 5.20 22.14 3.41
N PHE A 246 6.45 22.06 3.88
CA PHE A 246 7.63 22.08 3.01
C PHE A 246 7.59 20.96 1.99
N ARG A 247 7.19 19.73 2.38
CA ARG A 247 7.03 18.63 1.42
C ARG A 247 5.88 18.86 0.45
N ILE A 248 4.73 19.33 0.92
CA ILE A 248 3.56 19.59 0.07
C ILE A 248 3.87 20.64 -1.00
N HIS A 249 4.56 21.73 -0.62
CA HIS A 249 4.87 22.83 -1.52
C HIS A 249 6.22 22.68 -2.24
N GLY A 250 6.96 21.61 -1.97
CA GLY A 250 8.22 21.31 -2.64
C GLY A 250 9.41 22.18 -2.19
N VAL A 251 9.42 22.69 -0.96
CA VAL A 251 10.62 23.29 -0.34
C VAL A 251 11.64 22.17 -0.11
N THR A 252 12.65 22.09 -0.98
CA THR A 252 13.71 21.08 -0.92
C THR A 252 15.01 21.65 -0.35
N PRO A 253 15.89 20.82 0.23
CA PRO A 253 17.21 21.27 0.69
C PRO A 253 18.01 21.96 -0.42
N ASP A 254 17.96 21.45 -1.65
CA ASP A 254 18.66 22.05 -2.80
C ASP A 254 18.10 23.41 -3.20
N PHE A 255 16.79 23.62 -3.06
CA PHE A 255 16.18 24.91 -3.31
C PHE A 255 16.65 25.96 -2.30
N VAL A 256 16.71 25.59 -1.02
CA VAL A 256 17.25 26.46 0.03
C VAL A 256 18.73 26.79 -0.25
N LYS A 257 19.55 25.80 -0.60
CA LYS A 257 20.97 26.02 -0.95
C LYS A 257 21.14 26.97 -2.13
N GLN A 258 20.37 26.80 -3.20
CA GLN A 258 20.44 27.69 -4.37
C GLN A 258 20.03 29.13 -4.02
N LEU A 259 19.06 29.34 -3.13
CA LEU A 259 18.70 30.67 -2.67
C LEU A 259 19.81 31.32 -1.83
N ARG A 260 20.50 30.53 -0.99
CA ARG A 260 21.69 30.99 -0.25
C ARG A 260 22.84 31.38 -1.15
N GLU A 261 23.11 30.61 -2.21
CA GLU A 261 24.09 30.96 -3.25
C GLU A 261 23.74 32.28 -3.96
N LEU A 262 22.44 32.59 -4.05
CA LEU A 262 21.94 33.87 -4.54
C LEU A 262 21.95 34.97 -3.48
N GLY A 263 22.48 34.74 -2.28
CA GLY A 263 22.64 35.75 -1.23
C GLY A 263 21.45 35.85 -0.26
N PHE A 264 20.43 35.00 -0.38
CA PHE A 264 19.34 34.93 0.58
C PHE A 264 19.68 33.97 1.73
N GLN A 265 20.52 34.42 2.67
CA GLN A 265 21.02 33.58 3.76
C GLN A 265 19.97 33.28 4.83
N ASP A 266 19.11 34.26 5.12
CA ASP A 266 18.24 34.30 6.31
C ASP A 266 16.74 34.28 5.98
N LEU A 267 16.34 33.51 4.95
CA LEU A 267 14.91 33.35 4.63
C LEU A 267 14.17 32.61 5.74
N THR A 268 13.04 33.16 6.15
CA THR A 268 12.12 32.49 7.08
C THR A 268 11.43 31.31 6.41
N GLN A 269 10.82 30.45 7.23
CA GLN A 269 10.04 29.30 6.75
C GLN A 269 8.87 29.76 5.88
N ASP A 270 8.16 30.80 6.34
CA ASP A 270 7.07 31.43 5.59
C ASP A 270 7.53 31.99 4.25
N GLN A 271 8.72 32.60 4.19
CA GLN A 271 9.26 33.12 2.93
C GLN A 271 9.62 31.99 1.96
N LEU A 272 10.20 30.90 2.43
CA LEU A 272 10.48 29.73 1.59
C LEU A 272 9.20 29.09 1.05
N LEU A 273 8.17 28.99 1.90
CA LEU A 273 6.84 28.52 1.49
C LEU A 273 6.22 29.47 0.47
N ALA A 274 6.19 30.77 0.75
CA ALA A 274 5.66 31.79 -0.16
C ALA A 274 6.38 31.75 -1.52
N PHE A 275 7.71 31.60 -1.52
CA PHE A 275 8.46 31.46 -2.76
C PHE A 275 7.99 30.27 -3.58
N ARG A 276 7.77 29.11 -2.94
CA ARG A 276 7.26 27.93 -3.65
C ARG A 276 5.81 28.09 -4.12
N ILE A 277 4.93 28.64 -3.27
CA ILE A 277 3.52 28.85 -3.57
C ILE A 277 3.34 29.82 -4.74
N HIS A 278 4.12 30.90 -4.78
CA HIS A 278 4.03 31.92 -5.82
C HIS A 278 5.01 31.70 -6.99
N GLY A 279 5.82 30.64 -6.94
CA GLY A 279 6.75 30.29 -8.02
C GLY A 279 7.93 31.25 -8.17
N VAL A 280 8.43 31.81 -7.06
CA VAL A 280 9.74 32.47 -7.01
C VAL A 280 10.82 31.38 -7.09
N THR A 281 11.51 31.28 -8.22
CA THR A 281 12.58 30.30 -8.44
C THR A 281 13.97 30.95 -8.44
N PRO A 282 15.05 30.20 -8.17
CA PRO A 282 16.41 30.70 -8.32
C PRO A 282 16.67 31.31 -9.71
N ASP A 283 16.10 30.73 -10.76
CA ASP A 283 16.25 31.25 -12.12
C ASP A 283 15.47 32.55 -12.36
N PHE A 284 14.30 32.70 -11.76
CA PHE A 284 13.56 33.97 -11.78
C PHE A 284 14.39 35.09 -11.14
N VAL A 285 14.99 34.82 -9.97
CA VAL A 285 15.90 35.77 -9.31
C VAL A 285 17.08 36.13 -10.21
N LYS A 286 17.78 35.15 -10.80
CA LYS A 286 18.90 35.40 -11.71
C LYS A 286 18.51 36.27 -12.90
N GLN A 287 17.34 36.03 -13.47
CA GLN A 287 16.82 36.81 -14.60
C GLN A 287 16.52 38.26 -14.20
N LEU A 288 15.91 38.50 -13.05
CA LEU A 288 15.66 39.85 -12.54
C LEU A 288 16.96 40.64 -12.35
N ARG A 289 17.97 40.01 -11.76
CA ARG A 289 19.28 40.63 -11.58
C ARG A 289 19.94 40.97 -12.91
N ALA A 290 19.87 40.06 -13.88
CA ALA A 290 20.39 40.28 -15.23
C ALA A 290 19.64 41.40 -15.98
N SER A 291 18.39 41.67 -15.62
CA SER A 291 17.58 42.77 -16.13
C SER A 291 17.80 44.10 -15.39
N GLY A 292 18.78 44.19 -14.49
CA GLY A 292 19.15 45.44 -13.82
C GLY A 292 18.49 45.68 -12.46
N TYR A 293 17.83 44.67 -11.87
CA TYR A 293 17.22 44.74 -10.54
C TYR A 293 17.99 43.85 -9.54
N PRO A 294 19.19 44.24 -9.08
CA PRO A 294 20.04 43.39 -8.24
C PRO A 294 19.53 43.22 -6.80
N ASN A 295 18.80 44.21 -6.28
CA ASN A 295 18.45 44.37 -4.86
C ASN A 295 16.93 44.29 -4.62
N VAL A 296 16.31 43.19 -5.03
CA VAL A 296 14.89 42.93 -4.78
C VAL A 296 14.76 42.09 -3.50
N THR A 297 13.96 42.57 -2.55
CA THR A 297 13.70 41.88 -1.29
C THR A 297 12.86 40.61 -1.50
N PRO A 298 12.87 39.65 -0.55
CA PRO A 298 12.03 38.46 -0.65
C PRO A 298 10.54 38.76 -0.88
N ASP A 299 9.99 39.72 -0.14
CA ASP A 299 8.58 40.06 -0.22
C ASP A 299 8.24 40.71 -1.58
N GLU A 300 9.15 41.53 -2.12
CA GLU A 300 9.01 42.08 -3.47
C GLU A 300 9.08 40.98 -4.54
N LEU A 301 9.97 39.98 -4.41
CA LEU A 301 10.03 38.86 -5.34
C LEU A 301 8.69 38.11 -5.39
N VAL A 302 8.08 37.89 -4.23
CA VAL A 302 6.75 37.27 -4.12
C VAL A 302 5.70 38.17 -4.77
N ALA A 303 5.69 39.47 -4.47
CA ALA A 303 4.74 40.42 -5.05
C ALA A 303 4.84 40.47 -6.59
N LEU A 304 6.06 40.52 -7.15
CA LEU A 304 6.28 40.47 -8.59
C LEU A 304 5.65 39.22 -9.21
N ARG A 305 5.82 38.06 -8.59
CA ARG A 305 5.21 36.81 -9.05
C ARG A 305 3.70 36.80 -8.95
N ILE A 306 3.13 37.32 -7.87
CA ILE A 306 1.67 37.48 -7.68
C ILE A 306 1.08 38.36 -8.80
N HIS A 307 1.79 39.43 -9.19
CA HIS A 307 1.36 40.34 -10.24
C HIS A 307 1.74 39.88 -11.66
N GLY A 308 2.27 38.67 -11.83
CA GLY A 308 2.66 38.14 -13.14
C GLY A 308 3.83 38.89 -13.79
N ILE A 309 4.60 39.64 -13.02
CA ILE A 309 5.75 40.38 -13.50
C ILE A 309 6.91 39.40 -13.68
N ASP A 310 7.19 39.07 -14.93
CA ASP A 310 8.30 38.23 -15.34
C ASP A 310 9.28 38.98 -16.25
N ARG A 311 10.29 38.27 -16.75
CA ARG A 311 11.28 38.84 -17.67
C ARG A 311 10.65 39.38 -18.95
N VAL A 312 9.57 38.75 -19.45
CA VAL A 312 8.88 39.18 -20.67
C VAL A 312 8.22 40.53 -20.40
N PHE A 313 7.47 40.64 -19.30
CA PHE A 313 6.86 41.89 -18.89
C PHE A 313 7.87 43.03 -18.72
N ILE A 314 8.99 42.78 -18.02
CA ILE A 314 10.04 43.78 -17.80
C ILE A 314 10.68 44.23 -19.13
N ARG A 315 10.97 43.29 -20.03
CA ARG A 315 11.51 43.62 -21.36
C ARG A 315 10.55 44.51 -22.13
N ASP A 316 9.28 44.12 -22.18
CA ASP A 316 8.25 44.82 -22.96
C ASP A 316 8.01 46.23 -22.42
N MET A 317 8.09 46.43 -21.10
CA MET A 317 8.01 47.75 -20.45
C MET A 317 9.28 48.60 -20.61
N SER A 318 10.46 47.98 -20.66
CA SER A 318 11.75 48.69 -20.80
C SER A 318 12.03 49.24 -22.21
N GLY A 319 11.14 49.00 -23.18
CA GLY A 319 11.29 49.49 -24.56
C GLY A 319 12.44 48.83 -25.35
N THR A 320 13.10 47.80 -24.81
CA THR A 320 14.16 47.06 -25.50
C THR A 320 13.56 46.05 -26.48
N ALA A 321 13.14 46.55 -27.65
CA ALA A 321 12.72 45.71 -28.76
C ALA A 321 13.81 44.69 -29.13
N PRO A 322 13.46 43.42 -29.45
CA PRO A 322 14.45 42.47 -29.95
C PRO A 322 15.05 43.01 -31.24
N LYS A 323 16.38 43.13 -31.30
CA LYS A 323 17.09 43.37 -32.56
C LYS A 323 16.74 42.21 -33.49
N LYS A 324 15.88 42.47 -34.48
CA LYS A 324 15.61 41.53 -35.57
C LYS A 324 16.95 41.17 -36.23
N LYS A 325 17.28 39.88 -36.24
CA LYS A 325 18.20 39.32 -37.22
C LYS A 325 17.38 38.87 -38.42
#